data_AF-A0A382CHC8-F1
#
_entry.id   AF-A0A382CHC8-F1
#
_cell.length_a   1.000
_cell.length_b   1.000
_cell.length_c   1.000
_cell.angle_alpha   90.00
_cell.angle_beta   90.00
_cell.angle_gamma   90.00
#
_symmetry.space_group_name_H-M   'P 1'
#
loop_
_entity.id
_entity.type
_entity.pdbx_description
1 polymer ?
#
loop_
_entity_poly.entity_id
_entity_poly.type
_entity_poly.pdbx_seq_one_letter_code
_entity_poly.pdbx_strand_id
1 'polypeptide(L)'
;DNEVTHIRETDTFDTFMESSWYYARFCSSDSQEKMLDERAKYWLPVDLYIGGIEHAILHLLYARFYHRLLRDEGLVDSDEPFKRLLTQGMVLNNGAKMSKSLDNTVDPEEMINNYGADTVRLFMMFTAPPEQSLEWSDKAINGSFRFLKRLWTLVQSRRDELLNTDEINSQDHFNEKQTILRRKTHQTIAKVSDDIGRRYTFNTAIAAVMELVNDLNVFQIEDEIDKKVAKEATTSVLLLLSPIVPHICNRLWLDLGFDQPIIDEVWPKHNPHLMMTDTLEIIVQVNGKLRSKITVDSAIGNPELEELVLMDEKIKKYTDNQTIKKIIIVPKKLVNIVI
;
A
#
# COMPACT_ATOMS: atom_id res chain seq x y z
N ASP A 1 -71.42 18.93 3.47
CA ASP A 1 -69.97 18.81 3.25
C ASP A 1 -69.55 17.36 3.42
N ASN A 2 -69.13 16.71 2.33
CA ASN A 2 -68.67 15.32 2.35
C ASN A 2 -67.21 15.31 2.82
N GLU A 3 -66.95 14.93 4.08
CA GLU A 3 -65.60 14.62 4.52
C GLU A 3 -65.08 13.40 3.74
N VAL A 4 -64.09 13.62 2.88
CA VAL A 4 -63.37 12.55 2.21
C VAL A 4 -62.28 12.06 3.16
N THR A 5 -62.41 10.83 3.65
CA THR A 5 -61.36 10.18 4.44
C THR A 5 -60.25 9.70 3.52
N HIS A 6 -59.01 10.13 3.77
CA HIS A 6 -57.83 9.65 3.06
C HIS A 6 -57.08 8.59 3.89
N ILE A 7 -56.51 7.60 3.21
CA ILE A 7 -55.68 6.55 3.82
C ILE A 7 -54.25 6.72 3.31
N ARG A 8 -53.26 6.62 4.20
CA ARG A 8 -51.83 6.67 3.84
C ARG A 8 -51.43 5.38 3.11
N GLU A 9 -50.44 5.48 2.23
CA GLU A 9 -49.78 4.30 1.66
C GLU A 9 -49.20 3.42 2.78
N THR A 10 -49.36 2.10 2.63
CA THR A 10 -48.87 1.10 3.57
C THR A 10 -47.65 0.34 3.05
N ASP A 11 -47.37 0.44 1.75
CA ASP A 11 -46.14 -0.08 1.17
C ASP A 11 -44.91 0.69 1.67
N THR A 12 -43.78 0.00 1.77
CA THR A 12 -42.49 0.56 2.16
C THR A 12 -41.54 0.63 0.98
N PHE A 13 -40.62 1.59 0.98
CA PHE A 13 -39.54 1.59 0.00
C PHE A 13 -38.64 0.36 0.15
N ASP A 14 -38.10 -0.09 -0.98
CA ASP A 14 -37.02 -1.06 -1.03
C ASP A 14 -35.73 -0.45 -0.44
N THR A 15 -34.90 -1.26 0.21
CA THR A 15 -33.63 -0.83 0.85
C THR A 15 -32.62 -0.16 -0.10
N PHE A 16 -32.76 -0.35 -1.41
CA PHE A 16 -31.99 0.36 -2.41
C PHE A 16 -32.32 1.85 -2.46
N MET A 17 -33.49 2.28 -2.00
CA MET A 17 -33.83 3.69 -1.87
C MET A 17 -32.83 4.41 -0.96
N GLU A 18 -32.52 3.87 0.22
CA GLU A 18 -31.60 4.48 1.18
C GLU A 18 -30.14 4.42 0.68
N SER A 19 -29.71 3.26 0.16
CA SER A 19 -28.33 3.06 -0.30
C SER A 19 -28.00 3.80 -1.60
N SER A 20 -28.98 4.32 -2.32
CA SER A 20 -28.74 5.08 -3.57
C SER A 20 -28.17 6.48 -3.36
N TRP A 21 -28.24 7.06 -2.17
CA TRP A 21 -27.83 8.46 -1.95
C TRP A 21 -27.14 8.75 -0.62
N TYR A 22 -26.91 7.72 0.22
CA TYR A 22 -26.24 7.87 1.52
C TYR A 22 -24.87 8.55 1.43
N TYR A 23 -24.11 8.32 0.36
CA TYR A 23 -22.78 8.91 0.15
C TYR A 23 -22.86 10.44 0.07
N ALA A 24 -23.91 10.98 -0.53
CA ALA A 24 -24.14 12.43 -0.59
C ALA A 24 -24.61 12.94 0.77
N ARG A 25 -25.44 12.16 1.47
CA ARG A 25 -25.94 12.55 2.80
C ARG A 25 -24.82 12.67 3.84
N PHE A 26 -23.74 11.90 3.73
CA PHE A 26 -22.59 12.05 4.63
C PHE A 26 -21.96 13.44 4.60
N CYS A 27 -22.06 14.17 3.49
CA CYS A 27 -21.53 15.53 3.38
C CYS A 27 -22.24 16.52 4.32
N SER A 28 -23.48 16.23 4.70
CA SER A 28 -24.34 17.10 5.52
C SER A 28 -25.26 16.29 6.43
N SER A 29 -24.72 15.27 7.09
CA SER A 29 -25.51 14.26 7.83
C SER A 29 -26.32 14.85 8.99
N ASP A 30 -25.82 15.94 9.57
CA ASP A 30 -26.39 16.71 10.67
C ASP A 30 -27.50 17.70 10.26
N SER A 31 -27.69 17.95 8.96
CA SER A 31 -28.69 18.92 8.46
C SER A 31 -30.13 18.47 8.75
N GLN A 32 -30.89 19.23 9.54
CA GLN A 32 -32.28 18.87 9.88
C GLN A 32 -33.32 19.44 8.89
N GLU A 33 -32.93 20.39 8.06
CA GLU A 33 -33.87 21.17 7.23
C GLU A 33 -33.84 20.79 5.76
N LYS A 34 -32.73 20.19 5.29
CA LYS A 34 -32.51 19.85 3.88
C LYS A 34 -32.08 18.41 3.74
N MET A 35 -32.43 17.82 2.60
CA MET A 35 -31.88 16.54 2.17
C MET A 35 -30.35 16.62 2.01
N LEU A 36 -29.86 17.66 1.33
CA LEU A 36 -28.45 17.99 1.13
C LEU A 36 -28.26 19.52 1.22
N ASP A 37 -27.13 19.97 1.76
CA ASP A 37 -26.71 21.38 1.70
C ASP A 37 -25.46 21.56 0.83
N GLU A 38 -24.96 22.80 0.71
CA GLU A 38 -23.85 23.15 -0.18
C GLU A 38 -22.56 22.35 0.08
N ARG A 39 -22.40 21.72 1.26
CA ARG A 39 -21.27 20.81 1.54
C ARG A 39 -21.24 19.62 0.59
N ALA A 40 -22.38 19.20 0.06
CA ALA A 40 -22.45 18.13 -0.94
C ALA A 40 -21.65 18.50 -2.20
N LYS A 41 -21.74 19.75 -2.68
CA LYS A 41 -21.00 20.23 -3.86
C LYS A 41 -19.50 20.36 -3.63
N TYR A 42 -19.09 20.59 -2.38
CA TYR A 42 -17.66 20.60 -2.01
C TYR A 42 -17.04 19.20 -2.04
N TRP A 43 -17.72 18.21 -1.46
CA TRP A 43 -17.18 16.86 -1.29
C TRP A 43 -17.40 15.94 -2.49
N LEU A 44 -18.41 16.19 -3.32
CA LEU A 44 -18.76 15.33 -4.45
C LEU A 44 -18.14 15.81 -5.76
N PRO A 45 -17.82 14.87 -6.67
CA PRO A 45 -18.06 13.43 -6.58
C PRO A 45 -16.97 12.70 -5.76
N VAL A 46 -17.31 11.54 -5.20
CA VAL A 46 -16.39 10.73 -4.39
C VAL A 46 -15.18 10.32 -5.23
N ASP A 47 -13.96 10.59 -4.74
CA ASP A 47 -12.73 10.32 -5.50
C ASP A 47 -12.40 8.84 -5.69
N LEU A 48 -12.76 8.00 -4.71
CA LEU A 48 -12.56 6.56 -4.73
C LEU A 48 -13.68 5.88 -3.93
N TYR A 49 -14.47 5.06 -4.60
CA TYR A 49 -15.47 4.21 -3.98
C TYR A 49 -14.94 2.76 -3.92
N ILE A 50 -15.02 2.13 -2.75
CA ILE A 50 -14.54 0.76 -2.53
C ILE A 50 -15.74 -0.12 -2.18
N GLY A 51 -16.00 -1.15 -2.97
CA GLY A 51 -17.15 -2.04 -2.75
C GLY A 51 -17.06 -3.32 -3.57
N GLY A 52 -17.65 -4.41 -3.09
CA GLY A 52 -17.57 -5.70 -3.76
C GLY A 52 -18.25 -5.71 -5.14
N ILE A 53 -17.74 -6.54 -6.06
CA ILE A 53 -18.27 -6.67 -7.43
C ILE A 53 -19.72 -7.14 -7.47
N GLU A 54 -20.22 -7.77 -6.40
CA GLU A 54 -21.62 -8.18 -6.24
C GLU A 54 -22.62 -7.01 -6.38
N HIS A 55 -22.16 -5.77 -6.19
CA HIS A 55 -23.00 -4.58 -6.25
C HIS A 55 -23.05 -3.92 -7.64
N ALA A 56 -22.41 -4.51 -8.66
CA ALA A 56 -22.24 -3.92 -10.00
C ALA A 56 -23.55 -3.54 -10.71
N ILE A 57 -24.58 -4.39 -10.66
CA ILE A 57 -25.81 -4.22 -11.44
C ILE A 57 -27.03 -3.72 -10.64
N LEU A 58 -26.89 -3.64 -9.31
CA LEU A 58 -27.95 -3.15 -8.42
C LEU A 58 -27.54 -1.80 -7.84
N HIS A 59 -27.00 -1.79 -6.62
CA HIS A 59 -26.57 -0.59 -5.90
C HIS A 59 -25.78 0.40 -6.76
N LEU A 60 -24.76 -0.04 -7.51
CA LEU A 60 -23.95 0.88 -8.32
C LEU A 60 -24.75 1.50 -9.48
N LEU A 61 -25.74 0.81 -10.02
CA LEU A 61 -26.64 1.39 -11.02
C LEU A 61 -27.60 2.39 -10.37
N TYR A 62 -28.20 2.03 -9.24
CA TYR A 62 -29.13 2.90 -8.53
C TYR A 62 -28.46 4.16 -7.99
N ALA A 63 -27.25 4.06 -7.43
CA ALA A 63 -26.48 5.21 -6.97
C ALA A 63 -26.19 6.21 -8.09
N ARG A 64 -25.87 5.71 -9.30
CA ARG A 64 -25.66 6.56 -10.49
C ARG A 64 -26.94 7.21 -10.98
N PHE A 65 -28.03 6.44 -11.03
CA PHE A 65 -29.35 6.96 -11.39
C PHE A 65 -29.79 8.07 -10.42
N TYR A 66 -29.70 7.81 -9.12
CA TYR A 66 -30.10 8.75 -8.09
C TYR A 66 -29.21 9.99 -8.06
N HIS A 67 -27.90 9.86 -8.30
CA HIS A 67 -27.01 11.02 -8.45
C HIS A 67 -27.47 11.99 -9.53
N ARG A 68 -27.95 11.46 -10.67
CA ARG A 68 -28.47 12.28 -11.77
C ARG A 68 -29.77 12.98 -11.39
N LEU A 69 -30.64 12.34 -10.60
CA LEU A 69 -31.81 13.00 -10.02
C LEU A 69 -31.40 14.14 -9.08
N LEU A 70 -30.44 13.90 -8.19
CA LEU A 70 -29.92 14.95 -7.29
C LEU A 70 -29.35 16.14 -8.07
N ARG A 71 -28.64 15.86 -9.17
CA ARG A 71 -28.09 16.88 -10.07
C ARG A 71 -29.20 17.68 -10.75
N ASP A 72 -30.21 17.00 -11.28
CA ASP A 72 -31.32 17.63 -12.00
C ASP A 72 -32.18 18.50 -11.05
N GLU A 73 -32.24 18.15 -9.76
CA GLU A 73 -32.83 18.97 -8.68
C GLU A 73 -31.88 20.04 -8.12
N GLY A 74 -30.66 20.19 -8.67
CA GLY A 74 -29.69 21.22 -8.28
C GLY A 74 -29.01 21.00 -6.93
N LEU A 75 -29.06 19.79 -6.37
CA LEU A 75 -28.45 19.44 -5.08
C LEU A 75 -26.96 19.08 -5.18
N VAL A 76 -26.49 18.72 -6.39
CA VAL A 76 -25.08 18.42 -6.70
C VAL A 76 -24.71 18.95 -8.08
N ASP A 77 -23.42 19.18 -8.33
CA ASP A 77 -22.90 19.79 -9.57
C ASP A 77 -22.18 18.79 -10.51
N SER A 78 -22.24 17.49 -10.21
CA SER A 78 -21.56 16.43 -10.97
C SER A 78 -22.52 15.43 -11.62
N ASP A 79 -22.07 14.79 -12.71
CA ASP A 79 -22.87 13.83 -13.48
C ASP A 79 -22.83 12.39 -12.95
N GLU A 80 -21.76 12.04 -12.25
CA GLU A 80 -21.50 10.68 -11.75
C GLU A 80 -21.04 10.76 -10.29
N PRO A 81 -21.49 9.83 -9.42
CA PRO A 81 -21.21 9.91 -7.99
C PRO A 81 -19.77 9.54 -7.61
N PHE A 82 -19.08 8.75 -8.44
CA PHE A 82 -17.78 8.15 -8.11
C PHE A 82 -16.79 8.35 -9.28
N LYS A 83 -15.62 8.96 -9.03
CA LYS A 83 -14.56 9.13 -10.05
C LYS A 83 -13.83 7.83 -10.34
N ARG A 84 -13.64 6.99 -9.31
CA ARG A 84 -12.97 5.69 -9.38
C ARG A 84 -13.74 4.69 -8.54
N LEU A 85 -13.81 3.45 -9.03
CA LEU A 85 -14.34 2.30 -8.32
C LEU A 85 -13.20 1.28 -8.16
N LEU A 86 -12.94 0.86 -6.93
CA LEU A 86 -12.08 -0.27 -6.64
C LEU A 86 -12.96 -1.40 -6.11
N THR A 87 -12.99 -2.52 -6.82
CA THR A 87 -13.79 -3.67 -6.40
C THR A 87 -12.93 -4.67 -5.66
N GLN A 88 -13.05 -4.71 -4.32
CA GLN A 88 -12.24 -5.63 -3.55
C GLN A 88 -12.62 -7.10 -3.82
N GLY A 89 -11.63 -7.97 -3.75
CA GLY A 89 -11.80 -9.41 -3.82
C GLY A 89 -12.51 -9.97 -2.59
N MET A 90 -12.99 -11.19 -2.72
CA MET A 90 -13.72 -11.88 -1.65
C MET A 90 -12.74 -12.40 -0.60
N VAL A 91 -13.14 -12.37 0.67
CA VAL A 91 -12.46 -13.13 1.72
C VAL A 91 -13.02 -14.55 1.72
N LEU A 92 -12.12 -15.51 1.53
CA LEU A 92 -12.41 -16.93 1.45
C LEU A 92 -11.95 -17.65 2.71
N ASN A 93 -12.61 -18.74 3.05
CA ASN A 93 -12.17 -19.68 4.07
C ASN A 93 -12.48 -21.10 3.60
N ASN A 94 -11.46 -21.96 3.59
CA ASN A 94 -11.49 -23.29 3.01
C ASN A 94 -11.89 -23.26 1.52
N GLY A 95 -11.39 -22.28 0.77
CA GLY A 95 -11.64 -22.12 -0.66
C GLY A 95 -13.05 -21.66 -1.06
N ALA A 96 -13.90 -21.30 -0.08
CA ALA A 96 -15.25 -20.80 -0.32
C ALA A 96 -15.45 -19.41 0.28
N LYS A 97 -16.33 -18.59 -0.32
CA LYS A 97 -16.73 -17.29 0.26
C LYS A 97 -17.27 -17.51 1.67
N MET A 98 -16.81 -16.70 2.62
CA MET A 98 -17.32 -16.78 3.99
C MET A 98 -18.83 -16.52 4.03
N SER A 99 -19.59 -17.43 4.65
CA SER A 99 -21.04 -17.31 4.82
C SER A 99 -21.53 -18.10 6.03
N LYS A 100 -22.58 -17.61 6.68
CA LYS A 100 -23.18 -18.30 7.84
C LYS A 100 -23.69 -19.71 7.48
N SER A 101 -24.19 -19.90 6.25
CA SER A 101 -24.69 -21.20 5.78
C SER A 101 -23.62 -22.27 5.63
N LEU A 102 -22.36 -21.87 5.41
CA LEU A 102 -21.23 -22.78 5.25
C LEU A 102 -20.44 -22.97 6.55
N ASP A 103 -20.85 -22.32 7.63
CA ASP A 103 -20.18 -22.33 8.94
C ASP A 103 -18.66 -22.08 8.84
N ASN A 104 -18.26 -21.24 7.86
CA ASN A 104 -16.86 -20.92 7.56
C ASN A 104 -16.54 -19.44 7.83
N THR A 105 -17.40 -18.74 8.56
CA THR A 105 -17.16 -17.34 8.96
C THR A 105 -16.11 -17.27 10.05
N VAL A 106 -15.17 -16.33 9.91
CA VAL A 106 -14.24 -15.98 10.98
C VAL A 106 -14.74 -14.73 11.67
N ASP A 107 -14.81 -14.77 13.01
CA ASP A 107 -15.17 -13.60 13.81
C ASP A 107 -13.96 -12.65 13.91
N PRO A 108 -14.03 -11.43 13.34
CA PRO A 108 -12.95 -10.47 13.46
C PRO A 108 -12.70 -10.03 14.91
N GLU A 109 -13.70 -10.06 15.79
CA GLU A 109 -13.54 -9.63 17.19
C GLU A 109 -12.61 -10.56 17.97
N GLU A 110 -12.76 -11.88 17.79
CA GLU A 110 -11.85 -12.87 18.37
C GLU A 110 -10.40 -12.63 17.90
N MET A 111 -10.22 -12.35 16.61
CA MET A 111 -8.90 -12.10 16.03
C MET A 111 -8.28 -10.79 16.57
N ILE A 112 -9.08 -9.75 16.74
CA ILE A 112 -8.65 -8.49 17.34
C ILE A 112 -8.26 -8.70 18.80
N ASN A 113 -9.02 -9.49 19.57
CA ASN A 113 -8.69 -9.78 20.97
C ASN A 113 -7.40 -10.59 21.11
N ASN A 114 -7.16 -11.54 20.21
CA ASN A 114 -5.97 -12.40 20.25
C ASN A 114 -4.70 -11.71 19.72
N TYR A 115 -4.83 -10.85 18.70
CA TYR A 115 -3.68 -10.33 17.94
C TYR A 115 -3.57 -8.80 17.90
N GLY A 116 -4.62 -8.08 18.28
CA GLY A 116 -4.74 -6.62 18.13
C GLY A 116 -5.20 -6.21 16.72
N ALA A 117 -5.88 -5.06 16.63
CA ALA A 117 -6.45 -4.53 15.39
C ALA A 117 -5.40 -4.32 14.28
N ASP A 118 -4.19 -3.85 14.64
CA ASP A 118 -3.11 -3.63 13.67
C ASP A 118 -2.66 -4.92 13.01
N THR A 119 -2.60 -6.03 13.75
CA THR A 119 -2.21 -7.32 13.18
C THR A 119 -3.22 -7.79 12.15
N VAL A 120 -4.52 -7.68 12.47
CA VAL A 120 -5.60 -8.08 11.56
C VAL A 120 -5.59 -7.22 10.31
N ARG A 121 -5.45 -5.90 10.46
CA ARG A 121 -5.37 -4.95 9.33
C ARG A 121 -4.16 -5.22 8.44
N LEU A 122 -2.98 -5.40 9.03
CA LEU A 122 -1.76 -5.72 8.29
C LEU A 122 -1.91 -7.02 7.52
N PHE A 123 -2.45 -8.06 8.16
CA PHE A 123 -2.71 -9.34 7.52
C PHE A 123 -3.63 -9.19 6.30
N MET A 124 -4.76 -8.49 6.44
CA MET A 124 -5.70 -8.28 5.34
C MET A 124 -5.05 -7.52 4.19
N MET A 125 -4.30 -6.46 4.47
CA MET A 125 -3.68 -5.61 3.44
C MET A 125 -2.43 -6.23 2.81
N PHE A 126 -1.79 -7.20 3.47
CA PHE A 126 -0.55 -7.83 2.98
C PHE A 126 -0.78 -9.11 2.17
N THR A 127 -1.83 -9.86 2.49
CA THR A 127 -1.99 -11.23 1.98
C THR A 127 -2.29 -11.28 0.48
N ALA A 128 -3.06 -10.32 -0.03
CA ALA A 128 -3.40 -10.24 -1.45
C ALA A 128 -3.51 -8.78 -1.91
N PRO A 129 -3.32 -8.50 -3.22
CA PRO A 129 -3.78 -7.24 -3.82
C PRO A 129 -5.27 -7.05 -3.55
N PRO A 130 -5.77 -5.81 -3.41
CA PRO A 130 -7.13 -5.59 -2.92
C PRO A 130 -8.22 -6.14 -3.86
N GLU A 131 -7.97 -6.21 -5.17
CA GLU A 131 -8.91 -6.74 -6.17
C GLU A 131 -8.95 -8.28 -6.22
N GLN A 132 -7.97 -8.95 -5.62
CA GLN A 132 -7.87 -10.40 -5.63
C GLN A 132 -8.50 -10.98 -4.36
N SER A 133 -9.10 -12.17 -4.51
CA SER A 133 -9.61 -12.88 -3.35
C SER A 133 -8.50 -13.22 -2.37
N LEU A 134 -8.79 -13.09 -1.09
CA LEU A 134 -7.89 -13.39 0.02
C LEU A 134 -8.34 -14.71 0.65
N GLU A 135 -7.45 -15.70 0.71
CA GLU A 135 -7.69 -16.91 1.51
C GLU A 135 -7.31 -16.63 2.96
N TRP A 136 -8.26 -16.83 3.88
CA TRP A 136 -8.00 -16.71 5.30
C TRP A 136 -6.96 -17.74 5.74
N SER A 137 -5.99 -17.29 6.54
CA SER A 137 -4.93 -18.18 7.03
C SER A 137 -4.40 -17.75 8.39
N ASP A 138 -4.63 -18.58 9.40
CA ASP A 138 -4.10 -18.39 10.75
C ASP A 138 -2.57 -18.32 10.76
N LYS A 139 -1.91 -19.02 9.82
CA LYS A 139 -0.46 -18.93 9.64
C LYS A 139 -0.02 -17.54 9.17
N ALA A 140 -0.77 -16.93 8.27
CA ALA A 140 -0.46 -15.62 7.70
C ALA A 140 -0.70 -14.48 8.70
N ILE A 141 -1.79 -14.52 9.48
CA ILE A 141 -2.01 -13.55 10.57
C ILE A 141 -0.91 -13.64 11.64
N ASN A 142 -0.48 -14.85 12.02
CA ASN A 142 0.68 -15.03 12.90
C ASN A 142 1.98 -14.46 12.31
N GLY A 143 2.15 -14.48 10.98
CA GLY A 143 3.26 -13.82 10.30
C GLY A 143 3.25 -12.30 10.49
N SER A 144 2.08 -11.69 10.31
CA SER A 144 1.85 -10.26 10.55
C SER A 144 2.11 -9.87 12.01
N PHE A 145 1.64 -10.70 12.95
CA PHE A 145 1.88 -10.49 14.39
C PHE A 145 3.37 -10.49 14.74
N ARG A 146 4.13 -11.47 14.22
CA ARG A 146 5.58 -11.56 14.43
C ARG A 146 6.32 -10.38 13.82
N PHE A 147 5.89 -9.90 12.65
CA PHE A 147 6.47 -8.70 12.04
C PHE A 147 6.28 -7.47 12.94
N LEU A 148 5.07 -7.24 13.44
CA LEU A 148 4.80 -6.10 14.33
C LEU A 148 5.57 -6.19 15.65
N LYS A 149 5.70 -7.39 16.23
CA LYS A 149 6.57 -7.60 17.40
C LYS A 149 8.03 -7.26 17.11
N ARG A 150 8.55 -7.66 15.94
CA ARG A 150 9.91 -7.33 15.53
C ARG A 150 10.11 -5.84 15.33
N LEU A 151 9.15 -5.15 14.70
CA LEU A 151 9.16 -3.69 14.57
C LEU A 151 9.20 -3.02 15.94
N TRP A 152 8.32 -3.44 16.85
CA TRP A 152 8.29 -2.95 18.23
C TRP A 152 9.65 -3.13 18.92
N THR A 153 10.19 -4.35 18.92
CA THR A 153 11.48 -4.65 19.56
C THR A 153 12.60 -3.80 18.97
N LEU A 154 12.68 -3.67 17.65
CA LEU A 154 13.69 -2.88 16.96
C LEU A 154 13.66 -1.42 17.41
N VAL A 155 12.48 -0.78 17.35
CA VAL A 155 12.34 0.65 17.70
C VAL A 155 12.58 0.86 19.18
N GLN A 156 12.00 0.04 20.05
CA GLN A 156 12.19 0.18 21.50
C GLN A 156 13.64 -0.07 21.92
N SER A 157 14.35 -1.02 21.32
CA SER A 157 15.76 -1.28 21.64
C SER A 157 16.69 -0.13 21.29
N ARG A 158 16.29 0.72 20.32
CA ARG A 158 17.06 1.88 19.87
C ARG A 158 16.49 3.20 20.37
N ARG A 159 15.42 3.15 21.17
CA ARG A 159 14.66 4.33 21.58
C ARG A 159 15.58 5.41 22.12
N ASP A 160 16.41 5.08 23.11
CA ASP A 160 17.24 6.06 23.80
C ASP A 160 18.39 6.59 22.92
N GLU A 161 18.82 5.83 21.92
CA GLU A 161 19.83 6.27 20.93
C GLU A 161 19.24 7.26 19.91
N LEU A 162 17.95 7.08 19.56
CA LEU A 162 17.23 7.91 18.59
C LEU A 162 16.53 9.12 19.22
N LEU A 163 16.18 9.00 20.51
CA LEU A 163 15.59 10.05 21.32
C LEU A 163 16.62 11.18 21.46
N ASN A 164 16.26 12.39 21.04
CA ASN A 164 17.12 13.58 20.97
C ASN A 164 18.22 13.56 19.90
N THR A 165 18.23 12.62 18.96
CA THR A 165 19.10 12.76 17.78
C THR A 165 18.60 13.90 16.91
N ASP A 166 19.49 14.81 16.51
CA ASP A 166 19.16 15.88 15.57
C ASP A 166 18.77 15.33 14.18
N GLU A 167 18.11 16.15 13.37
CA GLU A 167 17.87 15.80 11.97
C GLU A 167 19.17 15.81 11.16
N ILE A 168 19.12 15.15 10.00
CA ILE A 168 20.19 15.23 9.00
C ILE A 168 20.27 16.65 8.45
N ASN A 169 21.49 17.21 8.46
CA ASN A 169 21.76 18.54 7.92
C ASN A 169 22.62 18.46 6.64
N SER A 170 22.77 19.59 5.93
CA SER A 170 23.50 19.65 4.66
C SER A 170 25.02 19.51 4.77
N GLN A 171 25.57 19.57 5.98
CA GLN A 171 27.01 19.44 6.25
C GLN A 171 27.38 18.00 6.66
N ASP A 172 26.40 17.14 6.93
CA ASP A 172 26.64 15.74 7.27
C ASP A 172 27.27 15.00 6.06
N HIS A 173 28.34 14.26 6.33
CA HIS A 173 29.02 13.41 5.34
C HIS A 173 28.70 11.95 5.63
N PHE A 174 28.35 11.21 4.58
CA PHE A 174 27.90 9.82 4.70
C PHE A 174 28.95 8.86 4.18
N ASN A 175 29.27 7.84 4.97
CA ASN A 175 30.02 6.68 4.50
C ASN A 175 29.12 5.74 3.66
N GLU A 176 29.68 4.63 3.19
CA GLU A 176 28.97 3.68 2.35
C GLU A 176 27.76 3.04 3.06
N LYS A 177 27.92 2.54 4.30
CA LYS A 177 26.82 1.91 5.05
C LYS A 177 25.64 2.86 5.26
N GLN A 178 25.92 4.12 5.59
CA GLN A 178 24.92 5.17 5.78
C GLN A 178 24.23 5.49 4.46
N THR A 179 25.00 5.68 3.39
CA THR A 179 24.46 5.99 2.05
C THR A 179 23.52 4.89 1.55
N ILE A 180 23.85 3.61 1.79
CA ILE A 180 23.01 2.47 1.42
C ILE A 180 21.66 2.53 2.15
N LEU A 181 21.65 2.73 3.46
CA LEU A 181 20.40 2.78 4.24
C LEU A 181 19.54 4.00 3.87
N ARG A 182 20.16 5.16 3.66
CA ARG A 182 19.46 6.36 3.17
C ARG A 182 18.83 6.15 1.80
N ARG A 183 19.59 5.57 0.87
CA ARG A 183 19.09 5.20 -0.47
C ARG A 183 17.87 4.29 -0.36
N LYS A 184 17.98 3.20 0.42
CA LYS A 184 16.86 2.29 0.64
C LYS A 184 15.65 3.01 1.22
N THR A 185 15.85 3.89 2.20
CA THR A 185 14.78 4.68 2.83
C THR A 185 14.01 5.50 1.78
N HIS A 186 14.71 6.28 0.96
CA HIS A 186 14.05 7.09 -0.07
C HIS A 186 13.43 6.26 -1.21
N GLN A 187 14.05 5.13 -1.58
CA GLN A 187 13.46 4.19 -2.53
C GLN A 187 12.16 3.58 -1.99
N THR A 188 12.13 3.23 -0.70
CA THR A 188 10.93 2.72 -0.02
C THR A 188 9.85 3.79 0.06
N ILE A 189 10.18 5.04 0.43
CA ILE A 189 9.21 6.15 0.42
C ILE A 189 8.60 6.33 -0.97
N ALA A 190 9.42 6.38 -2.03
CA ALA A 190 8.93 6.53 -3.40
C ALA A 190 8.01 5.38 -3.82
N LYS A 191 8.44 4.13 -3.54
CA LYS A 191 7.67 2.93 -3.88
C LYS A 191 6.33 2.87 -3.13
N VAL A 192 6.34 3.08 -1.83
CA VAL A 192 5.12 3.04 -1.00
C VAL A 192 4.16 4.15 -1.40
N SER A 193 4.67 5.35 -1.70
CA SER A 193 3.84 6.47 -2.19
C SER A 193 3.13 6.13 -3.50
N ASP A 194 3.81 5.49 -4.46
CA ASP A 194 3.21 5.06 -5.73
C ASP A 194 2.22 3.88 -5.53
N ASP A 195 2.61 2.90 -4.72
CA ASP A 195 1.82 1.70 -4.47
C ASP A 195 0.52 2.03 -3.71
N ILE A 196 0.53 2.95 -2.75
CA ILE A 196 -0.68 3.39 -2.01
C ILE A 196 -1.48 4.42 -2.80
N GLY A 197 -0.82 5.44 -3.36
CA GLY A 197 -1.51 6.60 -3.94
C GLY A 197 -2.10 6.36 -5.33
N ARG A 198 -1.47 5.51 -6.14
CA ARG A 198 -1.84 5.30 -7.54
C ARG A 198 -2.26 3.87 -7.85
N ARG A 199 -1.51 2.87 -7.37
CA ARG A 199 -1.71 1.46 -7.76
C ARG A 199 -2.63 0.68 -6.83
N TYR A 200 -2.84 1.18 -5.62
CA TYR A 200 -3.55 0.49 -4.54
C TYR A 200 -2.99 -0.91 -4.23
N THR A 201 -1.72 -1.18 -4.53
CA THR A 201 -1.07 -2.47 -4.26
C THR A 201 -0.44 -2.47 -2.87
N PHE A 202 -1.29 -2.51 -1.84
CA PHE A 202 -0.88 -2.41 -0.43
C PHE A 202 0.10 -3.51 0.00
N ASN A 203 -0.05 -4.71 -0.54
CA ASN A 203 0.84 -5.83 -0.25
C ASN A 203 2.30 -5.56 -0.66
N THR A 204 2.53 -4.92 -1.81
CA THR A 204 3.89 -4.58 -2.26
C THR A 204 4.44 -3.34 -1.55
N ALA A 205 3.58 -2.44 -1.09
CA ALA A 205 3.97 -1.34 -0.22
C ALA A 205 4.48 -1.87 1.13
N ILE A 206 3.71 -2.75 1.78
CA ILE A 206 4.08 -3.37 3.04
C ILE A 206 5.38 -4.18 2.88
N ALA A 207 5.52 -4.96 1.80
CA ALA A 207 6.76 -5.70 1.52
C ALA A 207 7.99 -4.79 1.47
N ALA A 208 7.89 -3.63 0.80
CA ALA A 208 8.99 -2.66 0.74
C ALA A 208 9.37 -2.11 2.12
N VAL A 209 8.38 -1.85 2.98
CA VAL A 209 8.64 -1.44 4.37
C VAL A 209 9.27 -2.58 5.17
N MET A 210 8.81 -3.83 5.00
CA MET A 210 9.41 -5.00 5.66
C MET A 210 10.89 -5.16 5.29
N GLU A 211 11.26 -4.91 4.03
CA GLU A 211 12.66 -4.90 3.58
C GLU A 211 13.48 -3.81 4.27
N LEU A 212 12.97 -2.57 4.33
CA LEU A 212 13.64 -1.48 5.05
C LEU A 212 13.81 -1.79 6.54
N VAL A 213 12.82 -2.42 7.18
CA VAL A 213 12.93 -2.89 8.57
C VAL A 213 14.01 -3.96 8.73
N ASN A 214 14.18 -4.86 7.75
CA ASN A 214 15.25 -5.86 7.80
C ASN A 214 16.63 -5.19 7.69
N ASP A 215 16.78 -4.21 6.79
CA ASP A 215 18.03 -3.44 6.62
C ASP A 215 18.35 -2.64 7.88
N LEU A 216 17.35 -2.00 8.50
CA LEU A 216 17.47 -1.34 9.79
C LEU A 216 17.94 -2.30 10.88
N ASN A 217 17.37 -3.51 10.95
CA ASN A 217 17.65 -4.48 12.01
C ASN A 217 19.13 -4.93 12.02
N VAL A 218 19.79 -4.94 10.86
CA VAL A 218 21.22 -5.31 10.76
C VAL A 218 22.17 -4.11 10.83
N PHE A 219 21.66 -2.89 10.61
CA PHE A 219 22.45 -1.66 10.68
C PHE A 219 22.95 -1.39 12.10
N GLN A 220 24.26 -1.26 12.27
CA GLN A 220 24.92 -0.98 13.56
C GLN A 220 25.15 0.52 13.73
N ILE A 221 24.77 1.05 14.89
CA ILE A 221 24.97 2.44 15.27
C ILE A 221 26.28 2.55 16.05
N GLU A 222 27.27 3.21 15.44
CA GLU A 222 28.61 3.37 16.01
C GLU A 222 28.98 4.84 16.23
N ASP A 223 28.33 5.76 15.51
CA ASP A 223 28.56 7.19 15.59
C ASP A 223 27.25 8.02 15.53
N GLU A 224 27.37 9.34 15.64
CA GLU A 224 26.21 10.26 15.61
C GLU A 224 25.53 10.31 14.24
N ILE A 225 26.26 10.12 13.13
CA ILE A 225 25.65 10.13 11.79
C ILE A 225 24.83 8.85 11.59
N ASP A 226 25.28 7.72 12.12
CA ASP A 226 24.51 6.48 12.13
C ASP A 226 23.18 6.65 12.87
N LYS A 227 23.16 7.35 14.01
CA LYS A 227 21.91 7.66 14.73
C LYS A 227 20.95 8.47 13.86
N LYS A 228 21.46 9.52 13.19
CA LYS A 228 20.63 10.37 12.32
C LYS A 228 20.01 9.57 11.18
N VAL A 229 20.81 8.72 10.53
CA VAL A 229 20.35 7.87 9.43
C VAL A 229 19.35 6.80 9.90
N ALA A 230 19.62 6.18 11.05
CA ALA A 230 18.69 5.23 11.66
C ALA A 230 17.37 5.91 12.08
N LYS A 231 17.41 7.17 12.54
CA LYS A 231 16.23 7.98 12.86
C LYS A 231 15.43 8.31 11.61
N GLU A 232 16.06 8.78 10.53
CA GLU A 232 15.42 9.04 9.22
C GLU A 232 14.68 7.79 8.70
N ALA A 233 15.35 6.63 8.73
CA ALA A 233 14.77 5.38 8.28
C ALA A 233 13.63 4.89 9.21
N THR A 234 13.82 4.95 10.54
CA THR A 234 12.81 4.51 11.51
C THR A 234 11.55 5.36 11.46
N THR A 235 11.68 6.69 11.43
CA THR A 235 10.55 7.62 11.31
C THR A 235 9.79 7.41 10.00
N SER A 236 10.53 7.19 8.89
CA SER A 236 9.93 6.84 7.60
C SER A 236 9.14 5.54 7.66
N VAL A 237 9.68 4.48 8.28
CA VAL A 237 8.94 3.21 8.47
C VAL A 237 7.62 3.44 9.20
N LEU A 238 7.63 4.20 10.30
CA LEU A 238 6.43 4.45 11.10
C LEU A 238 5.38 5.24 10.31
N LEU A 239 5.78 6.31 9.61
CA LEU A 239 4.89 7.11 8.78
C LEU A 239 4.27 6.28 7.65
N LEU A 240 5.09 5.50 6.94
CA LEU A 240 4.65 4.68 5.80
C LEU A 240 3.70 3.55 6.21
N LEU A 241 3.84 3.01 7.43
CA LEU A 241 2.95 1.97 7.96
C LEU A 241 1.71 2.51 8.67
N SER A 242 1.72 3.76 9.11
CA SER A 242 0.64 4.35 9.91
C SER A 242 -0.76 4.25 9.29
N PRO A 243 -0.98 4.31 7.95
CA PRO A 243 -2.32 4.13 7.38
C PRO A 243 -2.86 2.70 7.57
N ILE A 244 -1.97 1.72 7.75
CA ILE A 244 -2.30 0.29 7.82
C ILE A 244 -2.34 -0.17 9.28
N VAL A 245 -1.33 0.22 10.08
CA VAL A 245 -1.16 -0.17 11.49
C VAL A 245 -1.02 1.05 12.41
N PRO A 246 -2.08 1.87 12.54
CA PRO A 246 -1.99 3.18 13.17
C PRO A 246 -1.64 3.13 14.66
N HIS A 247 -2.07 2.12 15.41
CA HIS A 247 -1.97 2.14 16.88
C HIS A 247 -0.52 1.93 17.34
N ILE A 248 0.15 0.90 16.82
CA ILE A 248 1.55 0.61 17.09
C ILE A 248 2.46 1.71 16.56
N CYS A 249 2.17 2.23 15.35
CA CYS A 249 2.94 3.33 14.78
C CYS A 249 2.83 4.60 15.64
N ASN A 250 1.61 4.98 16.06
CA ASN A 250 1.42 6.14 16.92
C ASN A 250 2.11 5.96 18.27
N ARG A 251 2.04 4.77 18.88
CA ARG A 251 2.72 4.55 20.16
C ARG A 251 4.24 4.66 20.03
N LEU A 252 4.82 4.00 19.04
CA LEU A 252 6.27 4.06 18.77
C LEU A 252 6.74 5.47 18.39
N TRP A 253 5.91 6.23 17.67
CA TRP A 253 6.15 7.63 17.34
C TRP A 253 6.27 8.49 18.60
N LEU A 254 5.30 8.41 19.50
CA LEU A 254 5.35 9.13 20.78
C LEU A 254 6.53 8.66 21.65
N ASP A 255 6.87 7.36 21.63
CA ASP A 255 8.01 6.83 22.37
C ASP A 255 9.36 7.38 21.87
N LEU A 256 9.45 7.80 20.59
CA LEU A 256 10.60 8.49 20.01
C LEU A 256 10.65 10.00 20.33
N GLY A 257 9.70 10.51 21.12
CA GLY A 257 9.71 11.89 21.63
C GLY A 257 9.06 12.91 20.69
N PHE A 258 8.25 12.49 19.73
CA PHE A 258 7.43 13.40 18.95
C PHE A 258 6.18 13.81 19.74
N ASP A 259 5.87 15.10 19.75
CA ASP A 259 4.78 15.66 20.57
C ASP A 259 3.39 15.51 19.94
N GLN A 260 3.31 15.44 18.61
CA GLN A 260 2.05 15.32 17.88
C GLN A 260 1.74 13.86 17.53
N PRO A 261 0.45 13.48 17.51
CA PRO A 261 0.03 12.19 16.98
C PRO A 261 0.49 12.00 15.54
N ILE A 262 0.92 10.78 15.19
CA ILE A 262 1.43 10.48 13.84
C ILE A 262 0.38 10.70 12.74
N ILE A 263 -0.91 10.69 13.09
CA ILE A 263 -2.00 10.91 12.14
C ILE A 263 -2.06 12.35 11.61
N ASP A 264 -1.50 13.31 12.37
CA ASP A 264 -1.45 14.72 12.00
C ASP A 264 -0.15 15.07 11.25
N GLU A 265 0.76 14.11 11.11
CA GLU A 265 2.04 14.29 10.45
C GLU A 265 1.96 14.23 8.93
N VAL A 266 2.89 14.93 8.28
CA VAL A 266 2.95 14.98 6.82
C VAL A 266 3.55 13.70 6.26
N TRP A 267 2.96 13.20 5.17
CA TRP A 267 3.51 12.05 4.44
C TRP A 267 4.97 12.31 4.00
N PRO A 268 5.90 11.36 4.21
CA PRO A 268 7.33 11.57 3.95
C PRO A 268 7.61 11.76 2.46
N LYS A 269 8.56 12.64 2.15
CA LYS A 269 9.00 12.92 0.77
C LYS A 269 10.32 12.23 0.49
N HIS A 270 10.45 11.64 -0.71
CA HIS A 270 11.70 11.04 -1.15
C HIS A 270 12.59 12.09 -1.85
N ASN A 271 13.91 11.88 -1.80
CA ASN A 271 14.86 12.66 -2.59
C ASN A 271 15.33 11.83 -3.81
N PRO A 272 14.99 12.22 -5.05
CA PRO A 272 15.38 11.49 -6.25
C PRO A 272 16.89 11.27 -6.40
N HIS A 273 17.71 12.20 -5.93
CA HIS A 273 19.18 12.10 -6.05
C HIS A 273 19.76 10.99 -5.18
N LEU A 274 19.14 10.73 -4.02
CA LEU A 274 19.60 9.69 -3.08
C LEU A 274 19.15 8.30 -3.50
N MET A 275 18.20 8.19 -4.43
CA MET A 275 17.69 6.91 -4.90
C MET A 275 18.55 6.27 -6.00
N MET A 276 19.47 7.03 -6.59
CA MET A 276 20.33 6.55 -7.65
C MET A 276 21.33 5.53 -7.09
N THR A 277 21.47 4.44 -7.84
CA THR A 277 22.48 3.41 -7.60
C THR A 277 23.51 3.55 -8.71
N ASP A 278 24.80 3.57 -8.37
CA ASP A 278 25.86 3.56 -9.38
C ASP A 278 25.96 2.19 -10.06
N THR A 279 25.37 1.15 -9.47
CA THR A 279 25.38 -0.21 -10.01
C THR A 279 23.99 -0.86 -10.02
N LEU A 280 23.75 -1.76 -10.98
CA LEU A 280 22.50 -2.50 -11.18
C LEU A 280 22.79 -4.00 -11.24
N GLU A 281 21.96 -4.81 -10.56
CA GLU A 281 21.95 -6.26 -10.77
C GLU A 281 21.11 -6.58 -12.02
N ILE A 282 21.74 -7.18 -13.03
CA ILE A 282 21.09 -7.62 -14.26
C ILE A 282 20.92 -9.13 -14.22
N ILE A 283 19.68 -9.57 -14.38
CA ILE A 283 19.33 -10.98 -14.52
C ILE A 283 19.72 -11.46 -15.92
N VAL A 284 20.51 -12.54 -16.00
CA VAL A 284 20.92 -13.12 -17.27
C VAL A 284 20.24 -14.48 -17.49
N GLN A 285 19.56 -14.59 -18.63
CA GLN A 285 18.82 -15.78 -19.04
C GLN A 285 19.35 -16.36 -20.35
N VAL A 286 19.18 -17.68 -20.51
CA VAL A 286 19.39 -18.37 -21.79
C VAL A 286 18.12 -19.16 -22.11
N ASN A 287 17.51 -18.87 -23.26
CA ASN A 287 16.19 -19.38 -23.66
C ASN A 287 15.14 -19.25 -22.54
N GLY A 288 15.10 -18.08 -21.90
CA GLY A 288 14.15 -17.72 -20.84
C GLY A 288 14.42 -18.35 -19.46
N LYS A 289 15.48 -19.16 -19.31
CA LYS A 289 15.86 -19.75 -18.01
C LYS A 289 16.97 -18.94 -17.35
N LEU A 290 16.81 -18.56 -16.07
CA LEU A 290 17.82 -17.86 -15.28
C LEU A 290 19.12 -18.66 -15.19
N ARG A 291 20.24 -18.08 -15.60
CA ARG A 291 21.57 -18.71 -15.58
C ARG A 291 22.60 -17.96 -14.75
N SER A 292 22.52 -16.63 -14.72
CA SER A 292 23.42 -15.80 -13.93
C SER A 292 22.78 -14.50 -13.49
N LYS A 293 23.47 -13.80 -12.59
CA LYS A 293 23.20 -12.44 -12.14
C LYS A 293 24.54 -11.71 -12.15
N ILE A 294 24.60 -10.58 -12.84
CA ILE A 294 25.81 -9.76 -12.91
C ILE A 294 25.50 -8.37 -12.35
N THR A 295 26.48 -7.76 -11.69
CA THR A 295 26.39 -6.38 -11.21
C THR A 295 27.17 -5.50 -12.17
N VAL A 296 26.51 -4.49 -12.72
CA VAL A 296 27.08 -3.59 -13.75
C VAL A 296 26.89 -2.14 -13.35
N ASP A 297 27.65 -1.23 -13.94
CA ASP A 297 27.42 0.21 -13.78
C ASP A 297 26.02 0.60 -14.29
N SER A 298 25.32 1.49 -13.59
CA SER A 298 23.97 1.92 -13.93
C SER A 298 23.87 2.70 -15.24
N ALA A 299 24.99 3.26 -15.68
CA ALA A 299 25.16 4.00 -16.93
C ALA A 299 25.70 3.12 -18.07
N ILE A 300 25.92 1.82 -17.87
CA ILE A 300 26.48 0.92 -18.88
C ILE A 300 25.65 0.94 -20.17
N GLY A 301 26.32 1.06 -21.32
CA GLY A 301 25.66 0.98 -22.62
C GLY A 301 25.20 -0.43 -22.95
N ASN A 302 24.16 -0.56 -23.78
CA ASN A 302 23.69 -1.87 -24.24
C ASN A 302 24.81 -2.73 -24.86
N PRO A 303 25.71 -2.21 -25.73
CA PRO A 303 26.78 -3.03 -26.32
C PRO A 303 27.78 -3.56 -25.28
N GLU A 304 28.18 -2.72 -24.33
CA GLU A 304 29.09 -3.09 -23.24
C GLU A 304 28.44 -4.12 -22.31
N LEU A 305 27.14 -3.98 -22.05
CA LEU A 305 26.38 -4.96 -21.27
C LEU A 305 26.32 -6.32 -21.96
N GLU A 306 26.12 -6.38 -23.28
CA GLU A 306 26.12 -7.64 -24.03
C GLU A 306 27.48 -8.34 -23.94
N GLU A 307 28.57 -7.60 -24.13
CA GLU A 307 29.92 -8.13 -24.04
C GLU A 307 30.19 -8.72 -22.64
N LEU A 308 29.85 -7.98 -21.59
CA LEU A 308 30.05 -8.40 -20.21
C LEU A 308 29.22 -9.64 -19.86
N VAL A 309 27.99 -9.72 -20.37
CA VAL A 309 27.12 -10.90 -20.24
C VAL A 309 27.70 -12.13 -20.93
N LEU A 310 28.26 -11.96 -22.14
CA LEU A 310 28.88 -13.07 -22.90
C LEU A 310 30.24 -13.49 -22.31
N MET A 311 30.90 -12.62 -21.55
CA MET A 311 32.13 -12.95 -20.83
C MET A 311 31.90 -13.80 -19.57
N ASP A 312 30.70 -13.79 -18.99
CA ASP A 312 30.34 -14.55 -17.79
C ASP A 312 30.51 -16.07 -18.01
N GLU A 313 31.38 -16.70 -17.21
CA GLU A 313 31.67 -18.13 -17.29
C GLU A 313 30.43 -19.02 -17.12
N LYS A 314 29.44 -18.58 -16.32
CA LYS A 314 28.18 -19.33 -16.17
C LYS A 314 27.36 -19.31 -17.45
N ILE A 315 27.46 -18.26 -18.25
CA ILE A 315 26.75 -18.09 -19.51
C ILE A 315 27.47 -18.80 -20.65
N LYS A 316 28.80 -18.72 -20.69
CA LYS A 316 29.65 -19.45 -21.65
C LYS A 316 29.35 -20.94 -21.71
N LYS A 317 29.14 -21.58 -20.55
CA LYS A 317 28.72 -23.00 -20.45
C LYS A 317 27.48 -23.36 -21.27
N TYR A 318 26.59 -22.40 -21.56
CA TYR A 318 25.38 -22.61 -22.35
C TYR A 318 25.49 -22.07 -23.79
N THR A 319 26.51 -21.26 -24.09
CA THR A 319 26.61 -20.49 -25.35
C THR A 319 27.81 -20.89 -26.22
N ASP A 320 28.90 -21.43 -25.66
CA ASP A 320 30.17 -21.69 -26.38
C ASP A 320 30.04 -22.61 -27.61
N ASN A 321 29.08 -23.53 -27.63
CA ASN A 321 28.84 -24.47 -28.75
C ASN A 321 27.48 -24.25 -29.43
N GLN A 322 26.89 -23.06 -29.28
CA GLN A 322 25.55 -22.74 -29.76
C GLN A 322 25.56 -21.50 -30.64
N THR A 323 24.68 -21.43 -31.63
CA THR A 323 24.52 -20.22 -32.45
C THR A 323 23.57 -19.24 -31.78
N ILE A 324 24.07 -18.09 -31.34
CA ILE A 324 23.22 -17.03 -30.76
C ILE A 324 22.37 -16.42 -31.88
N LYS A 325 21.05 -16.59 -31.81
CA LYS A 325 20.09 -16.03 -32.77
C LYS A 325 19.74 -14.59 -32.45
N LYS A 326 19.61 -14.26 -31.17
CA LYS A 326 19.19 -12.93 -30.70
C LYS A 326 19.58 -12.71 -29.24
N ILE A 327 19.98 -11.49 -28.90
CA ILE A 327 20.08 -11.03 -27.52
C ILE A 327 18.96 -10.02 -27.29
N ILE A 328 18.20 -10.20 -26.20
CA ILE A 328 17.08 -9.34 -25.83
C ILE A 328 17.44 -8.65 -24.52
N ILE A 329 17.66 -7.34 -24.59
CA ILE A 329 17.93 -6.50 -23.42
C ILE A 329 16.64 -5.81 -23.00
N VAL A 330 16.25 -6.00 -21.74
CA VAL A 330 15.30 -5.13 -21.06
C VAL A 330 16.11 -4.18 -20.17
N PRO A 331 16.18 -2.88 -20.52
CA PRO A 331 17.04 -1.93 -19.83
C PRO A 331 16.88 -1.98 -18.31
N LYS A 332 18.01 -1.97 -17.60
CA LYS A 332 18.09 -1.98 -16.12
C LYS A 332 17.43 -3.19 -15.43
N LYS A 333 17.09 -4.26 -16.17
CA LYS A 333 16.41 -5.44 -15.61
C LYS A 333 17.04 -6.77 -16.00
N LEU A 334 17.10 -7.07 -17.30
CA LEU A 334 17.48 -8.41 -17.75
C LEU A 334 18.11 -8.44 -19.14
N VAL A 335 18.90 -9.47 -19.37
CA VAL A 335 19.39 -9.87 -20.69
C VAL A 335 19.01 -11.33 -20.92
N ASN A 336 18.31 -11.62 -22.02
CA ASN A 336 17.96 -12.98 -22.43
C ASN A 336 18.62 -13.32 -23.76
N ILE A 337 19.45 -14.37 -23.73
CA ILE A 337 20.16 -14.89 -24.89
C ILE A 337 19.34 -16.02 -25.51
N VAL A 338 18.97 -15.85 -26.77
CA VAL A 338 18.26 -16.85 -27.55
C VAL A 338 19.27 -17.63 -28.39
N ILE A 339 19.40 -18.92 -28.12
CA ILE A 339 20.26 -19.88 -28.85
C ILE A 339 19.42 -20.83 -29.70
#